data_AF-A0A6P4A0Y8-F1
#
_entry.id   AF-A0A6P4A0Y8-F1
#
_cell.length_a   1.000
_cell.length_b   1.000
_cell.length_c   1.000
_cell.angle_alpha   90.00
_cell.angle_beta   90.00
_cell.angle_gamma   90.00
#
_symmetry.space_group_name_H-M   'P 1'
#
loop_
_entity.id
_entity.type
_entity.pdbx_description
1 polymer ?
#
loop_
_entity_poly.entity_id
_entity_poly.type
_entity_poly.pdbx_seq_one_letter_code
_entity_poly.pdbx_strand_id
1 'polypeptide(L)'
;MNLSFNQLAGQLPSPLEFGSQPRLSTYLFGVVVDLSSNNFSGSVPIPSGSFYLLDLSSNKLSGNIPNNISQSLVFLSIGYNQINGEIPASICNIGPYLKAIDLSNNKLTGSIPSSIGNCSDLSVLDISNNHLSGTIPTFLGQLGGLQTLHLNDNKLYGQLPSSFQNLSSLETLNLGNNRLSGVIPPWIGKGFESLRILSLRSNSFSGELPTLLSNLSALQILDLAENQLAGSIPPSFGHFKGMSQAESINHYLLYRPSRSSIHILGWENYEIVGSYYESYVVNMKGQPLRYTKTLSLVTVLDLSGNNLSGDLLIEITNLLGLRVIDLSRNQITGHIPESISKLKLLVSLDLSRNSFSGAIPQSLGTLSFLGYLNLSNNDLSGPIPYKDHMSTFDEFSFAGNLGLCGGPLAVKCPSDDDDDEKSDKGRTTSKDAGNGDSFIDKWFYLSIGLGFAAGILVPYLIMAMRKSWSITYFDVVDKVVDRMLYLWLKYRTTKQRTRGHQRRR
;
A
#
# COMPACT_ATOMS: atom_id res chain seq x y z
N MET A 1 31.36 10.33 7.39
CA MET A 1 31.84 9.14 6.66
C MET A 1 30.65 8.50 5.99
N ASN A 2 30.67 8.35 4.66
CA ASN A 2 29.63 7.66 3.92
C ASN A 2 30.26 6.45 3.21
N LEU A 3 29.83 5.25 3.58
CA LEU A 3 30.20 3.98 2.96
C LEU A 3 28.95 3.20 2.48
N SER A 4 27.84 3.90 2.22
CA SER A 4 26.61 3.24 1.80
C SER A 4 26.68 2.65 0.39
N PHE A 5 25.74 1.76 0.08
CA PHE A 5 25.62 1.09 -1.23
C PHE A 5 26.87 0.31 -1.66
N ASN A 6 27.49 -0.38 -0.70
CA ASN A 6 28.66 -1.22 -0.93
C ASN A 6 28.35 -2.71 -0.64
N GLN A 7 29.38 -3.54 -0.66
CA GLN A 7 29.30 -4.97 -0.29
C GLN A 7 30.14 -5.27 0.96
N LEU A 8 30.35 -4.27 1.82
CA LEU A 8 31.12 -4.45 3.05
C LEU A 8 30.40 -5.43 3.97
N ALA A 9 31.17 -6.32 4.60
CA ALA A 9 30.63 -7.42 5.38
C ALA A 9 31.47 -7.65 6.64
N GLY A 10 30.96 -8.49 7.53
CA GLY A 10 31.56 -8.75 8.84
C GLY A 10 30.74 -8.15 9.96
N GLN A 11 31.32 -8.10 11.16
CA GLN A 11 30.71 -7.49 12.33
C GLN A 11 31.27 -6.09 12.53
N LEU A 12 30.39 -5.14 12.86
CA LEU A 12 30.82 -3.81 13.25
C LEU A 12 31.41 -3.86 14.67
N PRO A 13 32.49 -3.09 14.94
CA PRO A 13 33.01 -2.99 16.29
C PRO A 13 31.98 -2.37 17.23
N SER A 14 31.94 -2.85 18.48
CA SER A 14 31.14 -2.28 19.55
C SER A 14 32.03 -2.09 20.78
N PRO A 15 32.29 -0.85 21.23
CA PRO A 15 31.69 0.40 20.74
C PRO A 15 32.11 0.76 19.30
N LEU A 16 31.20 1.43 18.59
CA LEU A 16 31.48 2.02 17.28
C LEU A 16 32.11 3.40 17.51
N GLU A 17 33.41 3.48 17.25
CA GLU A 17 34.22 4.67 17.50
C GLU A 17 34.72 5.27 16.19
N PHE A 18 34.43 6.55 15.98
CA PHE A 18 35.04 7.35 14.91
C PHE A 18 35.78 8.52 15.56
N GLY A 19 37.07 8.64 15.21
CA GLY A 19 38.07 9.39 15.95
C GLY A 19 37.61 10.72 16.54
N SER A 20 37.83 10.87 17.84
CA SER A 20 37.79 12.15 18.55
C SER A 20 38.91 13.04 18.03
N GLN A 21 38.65 13.94 17.08
CA GLN A 21 39.59 15.05 16.88
C GLN A 21 39.49 15.99 18.08
N PRO A 22 40.58 16.20 18.84
CA PRO A 22 40.59 17.18 19.91
C PRO A 22 40.71 18.59 19.30
N ARG A 23 39.75 19.46 19.64
CA ARG A 23 39.93 20.91 19.82
C ARG A 23 40.14 21.83 18.60
N LEU A 24 39.93 21.43 17.36
CA LEU A 24 40.08 22.38 16.22
C LEU A 24 38.94 22.27 15.19
N SER A 25 37.75 22.72 15.58
CA SER A 25 36.78 23.28 14.62
C SER A 25 35.67 23.97 15.40
N THR A 26 35.55 25.27 15.19
CA THR A 26 34.46 26.15 15.61
C THR A 26 33.09 25.81 14.98
N TYR A 27 32.96 24.66 14.33
CA TYR A 27 31.72 24.20 13.73
C TYR A 27 31.05 23.09 14.54
N LEU A 28 29.79 23.36 14.90
CA LEU A 28 28.79 22.60 15.66
C LEU A 28 28.38 21.23 15.07
N PHE A 29 29.24 20.51 14.37
CA PHE A 29 28.83 19.30 13.64
C PHE A 29 29.38 18.03 14.30
N GLY A 30 28.49 17.24 14.93
CA GLY A 30 28.81 15.89 15.37
C GLY A 30 29.08 14.94 14.19
N VAL A 31 29.51 13.71 14.49
CA VAL A 31 29.94 12.73 13.48
C VAL A 31 28.72 12.22 12.70
N VAL A 32 28.78 12.32 11.37
CA VAL A 32 27.80 11.76 10.44
C VAL A 32 28.34 10.44 9.90
N VAL A 33 27.64 9.34 10.13
CA VAL A 33 28.03 8.00 9.70
C VAL A 33 26.89 7.33 8.95
N ASP A 34 27.11 7.10 7.67
CA ASP A 34 26.22 6.31 6.81
C ASP A 34 26.94 5.01 6.39
N LEU A 35 26.45 3.88 6.91
CA LEU A 35 26.88 2.52 6.59
C LEU A 35 25.73 1.71 5.97
N SER A 36 24.69 2.39 5.46
CA SER A 36 23.49 1.76 4.95
C SER A 36 23.75 0.92 3.69
N SER A 37 22.84 0.01 3.35
CA SER A 37 22.90 -0.79 2.10
C SER A 37 24.23 -1.54 1.93
N ASN A 38 24.58 -2.34 2.93
CA ASN A 38 25.77 -3.18 2.99
C ASN A 38 25.40 -4.61 3.42
N ASN A 39 26.40 -5.41 3.82
CA ASN A 39 26.24 -6.80 4.27
C ASN A 39 26.78 -7.00 5.70
N PHE A 40 26.77 -5.95 6.54
CA PHE A 40 27.18 -6.04 7.94
C PHE A 40 26.21 -6.92 8.74
N SER A 41 26.75 -7.69 9.68
CA SER A 41 26.03 -8.68 10.49
C SER A 41 26.44 -8.58 11.96
N GLY A 42 25.81 -9.37 12.83
CA GLY A 42 26.03 -9.32 14.28
C GLY A 42 25.06 -8.36 14.98
N SER A 43 25.40 -7.95 16.20
CA SER A 43 24.59 -7.02 16.99
C SER A 43 24.71 -5.58 16.49
N VAL A 44 23.67 -4.78 16.75
CA VAL A 44 23.75 -3.32 16.56
C VAL A 44 24.84 -2.77 17.51
N PRO A 45 25.84 -2.04 17.01
CA PRO A 45 26.92 -1.53 17.84
C PRO A 45 26.47 -0.31 18.64
N ILE A 46 27.08 -0.10 19.81
CA ILE A 46 26.82 1.10 20.63
C ILE A 46 27.71 2.24 20.11
N PRO A 47 27.16 3.38 19.66
CA PRO A 47 27.97 4.54 19.28
C PRO A 47 28.69 5.11 20.51
N SER A 48 29.99 5.40 20.36
CA SER A 48 30.82 6.05 21.40
C SER A 48 31.41 7.35 20.84
N GLY A 49 31.07 8.48 21.45
CA GLY A 49 31.45 9.83 21.01
C GLY A 49 30.27 10.70 20.57
N SER A 50 30.57 11.84 19.95
CA SER A 50 29.56 12.84 19.54
C SER A 50 28.97 12.55 18.16
N PHE A 51 28.19 11.48 18.03
CA PHE A 51 27.48 11.20 16.77
C PHE A 51 26.32 12.18 16.58
N TYR A 52 26.21 12.74 15.39
CA TYR A 52 25.04 13.52 14.96
C TYR A 52 24.04 12.64 14.21
N LEU A 53 24.56 11.76 13.35
CA LEU A 53 23.77 10.86 12.52
C LEU A 53 24.40 9.48 12.48
N LEU A 54 23.56 8.46 12.63
CA LEU A 54 23.92 7.07 12.40
C LEU A 54 22.86 6.39 11.52
N ASP A 55 23.27 5.98 10.33
CA ASP A 55 22.47 5.15 9.43
C ASP A 55 23.15 3.80 9.22
N LEU A 56 22.52 2.74 9.73
CA LEU A 56 22.91 1.34 9.57
C LEU A 56 21.86 0.54 8.78
N SER A 57 20.94 1.23 8.10
CA SER A 57 19.80 0.60 7.45
C SER A 57 20.20 -0.36 6.32
N SER A 58 19.32 -1.27 5.94
CA SER A 58 19.54 -2.21 4.83
C SER A 58 20.84 -3.02 4.98
N ASN A 59 20.98 -3.69 6.13
CA ASN A 59 22.09 -4.60 6.46
C ASN A 59 21.55 -5.96 6.94
N LYS A 60 22.38 -6.76 7.62
CA LYS A 60 22.01 -8.05 8.23
C LYS A 60 22.20 -8.04 9.75
N LEU A 61 22.08 -6.87 10.39
CA LEU A 61 22.19 -6.74 11.85
C LEU A 61 21.03 -7.48 12.53
N SER A 62 21.28 -7.99 13.73
CA SER A 62 20.35 -8.85 14.48
C SER A 62 20.53 -8.64 15.99
N GLY A 63 19.72 -9.32 16.80
CA GLY A 63 19.70 -9.13 18.24
C GLY A 63 18.93 -7.87 18.64
N ASN A 64 19.07 -7.47 19.90
CA ASN A 64 18.29 -6.37 20.48
C ASN A 64 18.91 -5.01 20.17
N ILE A 65 18.09 -3.96 20.18
CA ILE A 65 18.56 -2.57 20.20
C ILE A 65 19.25 -2.32 21.55
N PRO A 66 20.54 -1.92 21.58
CA PRO A 66 21.24 -1.60 22.81
C PRO A 66 20.59 -0.44 23.57
N ASN A 67 20.67 -0.50 24.90
CA ASN A 67 20.34 0.66 25.72
C ASN A 67 21.26 1.83 25.38
N ASN A 68 20.73 3.06 25.39
CA ASN A 68 21.46 4.29 25.09
C ASN A 68 22.03 4.40 23.66
N ILE A 69 21.53 3.61 22.69
CA ILE A 69 21.94 3.71 21.28
C ILE A 69 21.83 5.14 20.72
N SER A 70 20.90 5.93 21.25
CA SER A 70 20.57 7.27 20.80
C SER A 70 21.33 8.39 21.52
N GLN A 71 22.32 8.06 22.35
CA GLN A 71 23.05 9.07 23.12
C GLN A 71 23.68 10.10 22.17
N SER A 72 23.20 11.35 22.26
CA SER A 72 23.61 12.49 21.42
C SER A 72 23.21 12.48 19.94
N LEU A 73 22.44 11.49 19.47
CA LEU A 73 21.99 11.41 18.07
C LEU A 73 20.86 12.39 17.75
N VAL A 74 20.87 12.89 16.51
CA VAL A 74 19.77 13.64 15.91
C VAL A 74 19.00 12.79 14.89
N PHE A 75 19.71 11.88 14.22
CA PHE A 75 19.13 10.93 13.27
C PHE A 75 19.65 9.52 13.57
N LEU A 76 18.72 8.58 13.74
CA LEU A 76 19.01 7.16 13.89
C LEU A 76 18.18 6.38 12.88
N SER A 77 18.84 5.69 11.94
CA SER A 77 18.20 4.66 11.14
C SER A 77 18.92 3.32 11.31
N ILE A 78 18.16 2.30 11.69
CA ILE A 78 18.57 0.89 11.72
C ILE A 78 17.53 0.01 10.99
N GLY A 79 16.72 0.63 10.12
CA GLY A 79 15.66 -0.04 9.38
C GLY A 79 16.17 -1.12 8.41
N TYR A 80 15.29 -2.00 7.92
CA TYR A 80 15.63 -3.08 6.98
C TYR A 80 16.79 -3.96 7.47
N ASN A 81 16.65 -4.51 8.68
CA ASN A 81 17.60 -5.44 9.31
C ASN A 81 16.84 -6.66 9.87
N GLN A 82 17.45 -7.43 10.77
CA GLN A 82 16.86 -8.58 11.45
C GLN A 82 16.81 -8.37 12.98
N ILE A 83 16.72 -7.12 13.42
CA ILE A 83 16.73 -6.71 14.83
C ILE A 83 15.45 -7.21 15.50
N ASN A 84 15.56 -7.73 16.71
CA ASN A 84 14.47 -8.31 17.49
C ASN A 84 14.43 -7.73 18.92
N GLY A 85 13.55 -8.26 19.76
CA GLY A 85 13.32 -7.71 21.10
C GLY A 85 12.48 -6.42 21.05
N GLU A 86 12.46 -5.70 22.16
CA GLU A 86 11.64 -4.49 22.32
C GLU A 86 12.41 -3.21 21.97
N ILE A 87 11.68 -2.14 21.67
CA ILE A 87 12.27 -0.79 21.60
C ILE A 87 12.65 -0.38 23.03
N PRO A 88 13.93 -0.10 23.33
CA PRO A 88 14.38 0.15 24.68
C PRO A 88 13.79 1.46 25.20
N ALA A 89 13.33 1.46 26.45
CA ALA A 89 12.83 2.67 27.10
C ALA A 89 13.89 3.80 27.15
N SER A 90 15.18 3.47 27.03
CA SER A 90 16.26 4.45 26.98
C SER A 90 16.41 5.20 25.64
N ILE A 91 15.62 4.86 24.61
CA ILE A 91 15.77 5.45 23.26
C ILE A 91 15.63 6.98 23.21
N CYS A 92 14.96 7.58 24.20
CA CYS A 92 14.83 9.03 24.34
C CYS A 92 15.23 9.52 25.76
N ASN A 93 16.13 8.81 26.46
CA ASN A 93 16.50 9.17 27.84
C ASN A 93 17.48 10.36 27.96
N ILE A 94 18.39 10.56 27.00
CA ILE A 94 19.52 11.50 27.13
C ILE A 94 19.43 12.62 26.07
N GLY A 95 18.36 13.41 26.17
CA GLY A 95 18.20 14.70 25.50
C GLY A 95 17.20 14.72 24.34
N PRO A 96 16.52 15.85 24.10
CA PRO A 96 15.47 16.02 23.09
C PRO A 96 16.00 16.07 21.64
N TYR A 97 17.26 15.66 21.40
CA TYR A 97 17.96 15.96 20.15
C TYR A 97 17.50 15.10 18.97
N LEU A 98 16.90 13.94 19.22
CA LEU A 98 16.42 13.06 18.16
C LEU A 98 15.26 13.72 17.41
N LYS A 99 15.47 13.84 16.10
CA LYS A 99 14.49 14.37 15.15
C LYS A 99 13.97 13.31 14.22
N ALA A 100 14.76 12.29 13.94
CA ALA A 100 14.35 11.18 13.10
C ALA A 100 14.77 9.84 13.68
N ILE A 101 13.80 8.94 13.78
CA ILE A 101 13.97 7.55 14.18
C ILE A 101 13.35 6.67 13.09
N ASP A 102 14.16 5.81 12.47
CA ASP A 102 13.72 4.77 11.55
C ASP A 102 14.19 3.39 12.05
N LEU A 103 13.25 2.60 12.54
CA LEU A 103 13.43 1.22 12.99
C LEU A 103 12.63 0.24 12.09
N SER A 104 12.18 0.70 10.93
CA SER A 104 11.24 -0.02 10.07
C SER A 104 11.79 -1.36 9.58
N ASN A 105 10.92 -2.27 9.13
CA ASN A 105 11.33 -3.52 8.46
C ASN A 105 12.32 -4.35 9.30
N ASN A 106 11.93 -4.67 10.53
CA ASN A 106 12.68 -5.48 11.48
C ASN A 106 11.75 -6.55 12.11
N LYS A 107 12.18 -7.16 13.21
CA LYS A 107 11.41 -8.16 13.98
C LYS A 107 11.09 -7.68 15.40
N LEU A 108 10.96 -6.36 15.60
CA LEU A 108 10.72 -5.77 16.92
C LEU A 108 9.37 -6.20 17.49
N THR A 109 9.31 -6.40 18.80
CA THR A 109 8.14 -6.85 19.57
C THR A 109 7.84 -5.88 20.72
N GLY A 110 6.84 -6.20 21.55
CA GLY A 110 6.46 -5.37 22.69
C GLY A 110 5.56 -4.19 22.29
N SER A 111 5.41 -3.23 23.20
CA SER A 111 4.63 -2.00 22.97
C SER A 111 5.53 -0.81 22.61
N ILE A 112 4.93 0.22 22.02
CA ILE A 112 5.60 1.51 21.79
C ILE A 112 5.91 2.15 23.17
N PRO A 113 7.18 2.35 23.55
CA PRO A 113 7.55 2.80 24.89
C PRO A 113 7.22 4.28 25.12
N SER A 114 6.80 4.63 26.34
CA SER A 114 6.42 6.00 26.71
C SER A 114 7.54 7.03 26.64
N SER A 115 8.79 6.57 26.72
CA SER A 115 9.93 7.44 26.57
C SER A 115 10.01 8.12 25.21
N ILE A 116 9.40 7.60 24.15
CA ILE A 116 9.34 8.29 22.84
C ILE A 116 8.70 9.68 22.98
N GLY A 117 7.78 9.87 23.94
CA GLY A 117 7.21 11.18 24.26
C GLY A 117 8.24 12.21 24.76
N ASN A 118 9.43 11.79 25.22
CA ASN A 118 10.50 12.68 25.67
C ASN A 118 11.32 13.26 24.51
N CYS A 119 11.22 12.70 23.30
CA CYS A 119 11.87 13.23 22.10
C CYS A 119 11.04 14.41 21.53
N SER A 120 11.00 15.55 22.21
CA SER A 120 10.11 16.67 21.88
C SER A 120 10.32 17.29 20.48
N ASP A 121 11.53 17.16 19.92
CA ASP A 121 11.87 17.70 18.60
C ASP A 121 11.66 16.68 17.46
N LEU A 122 11.07 15.52 17.76
CA LEU A 122 10.88 14.44 16.78
C LEU A 122 9.98 14.89 15.63
N SER A 123 10.52 14.83 14.40
CA SER A 123 9.79 15.10 13.15
C SER A 123 9.46 13.83 12.38
N VAL A 124 10.24 12.76 12.54
CA VAL A 124 10.08 11.48 11.83
C VAL A 124 10.08 10.34 12.84
N LEU A 125 9.02 9.54 12.84
CA LEU A 125 8.97 8.25 13.51
C LEU A 125 8.49 7.18 12.53
N ASP A 126 9.40 6.35 12.05
CA ASP A 126 9.08 5.14 11.29
C ASP A 126 9.47 3.89 12.09
N ILE A 127 8.45 3.16 12.54
CA ILE A 127 8.59 1.87 13.21
C ILE A 127 7.71 0.82 12.52
N SER A 128 7.41 1.04 11.24
CA SER A 128 6.56 0.18 10.41
C SER A 128 7.18 -1.18 10.13
N ASN A 129 6.35 -2.13 9.70
CA ASN A 129 6.75 -3.48 9.30
C ASN A 129 7.58 -4.19 10.39
N ASN A 130 6.96 -4.38 11.54
CA ASN A 130 7.50 -5.04 12.74
C ASN A 130 6.39 -5.92 13.38
N HIS A 131 6.62 -6.41 14.61
CA HIS A 131 5.63 -7.16 15.37
C HIS A 131 5.17 -6.41 16.64
N LEU A 132 5.17 -5.07 16.62
CA LEU A 132 4.74 -4.24 17.74
C LEU A 132 3.26 -4.46 18.03
N SER A 133 2.89 -4.40 19.30
CA SER A 133 1.54 -4.69 19.79
C SER A 133 1.14 -3.70 20.88
N GLY A 134 -0.09 -3.82 21.39
CA GLY A 134 -0.65 -2.84 22.32
C GLY A 134 -1.41 -1.74 21.58
N THR A 135 -1.87 -0.74 22.35
CA THR A 135 -2.57 0.41 21.79
C THR A 135 -1.60 1.49 21.33
N ILE A 136 -2.02 2.31 20.35
CA ILE A 136 -1.27 3.52 20.01
C ILE A 136 -1.29 4.46 21.24
N PRO A 137 -0.13 4.84 21.79
CA PRO A 137 -0.12 5.59 23.04
C PRO A 137 -0.50 7.07 22.89
N THR A 138 -1.16 7.61 23.90
CA THR A 138 -1.64 9.01 23.89
C THR A 138 -0.53 10.05 23.91
N PHE A 139 0.65 9.74 24.48
CA PHE A 139 1.79 10.66 24.55
C PHE A 139 2.34 11.04 23.18
N LEU A 140 2.12 10.25 22.13
CA LEU A 140 2.54 10.61 20.77
C LEU A 140 1.88 11.92 20.33
N GLY A 141 0.67 12.21 20.81
CA GLY A 141 -0.02 13.49 20.58
C GLY A 141 0.64 14.72 21.25
N GLN A 142 1.70 14.54 22.03
CA GLN A 142 2.49 15.65 22.59
C GLN A 142 3.62 16.11 21.63
N LEU A 143 3.94 15.30 20.61
CA LEU A 143 5.00 15.55 19.64
C LEU A 143 4.51 16.52 18.56
N GLY A 144 4.22 17.78 18.91
CA GLY A 144 3.62 18.77 17.99
C GLY A 144 4.46 19.09 16.74
N GLY A 145 5.76 18.77 16.76
CA GLY A 145 6.67 18.88 15.62
C GLY A 145 6.71 17.66 14.69
N LEU A 146 5.96 16.60 14.98
CA LEU A 146 5.95 15.37 14.20
C LEU A 146 5.34 15.61 12.83
N GLN A 147 6.08 15.27 11.77
CA GLN A 147 5.69 15.45 10.38
C GLN A 147 5.35 14.12 9.70
N THR A 148 6.04 13.03 10.06
CA THR A 148 5.76 11.70 9.51
C THR A 148 5.69 10.66 10.62
N LEU A 149 4.62 9.86 10.59
CA LEU A 149 4.35 8.78 11.53
C LEU A 149 3.95 7.52 10.75
N HIS A 150 4.86 6.55 10.69
CA HIS A 150 4.62 5.24 10.09
C HIS A 150 4.59 4.17 11.17
N LEU A 151 3.38 3.63 11.42
CA LEU A 151 3.13 2.51 12.33
C LEU A 151 2.53 1.29 11.59
N ASN A 152 2.43 1.36 10.27
CA ASN A 152 1.81 0.31 9.46
C ASN A 152 2.52 -1.04 9.56
N ASP A 153 1.81 -2.11 9.20
CA ASP A 153 2.33 -3.48 9.19
C ASP A 153 2.86 -3.90 10.57
N ASN A 154 1.99 -3.79 11.57
CA ASN A 154 2.24 -4.19 12.95
C ASN A 154 1.00 -4.94 13.52
N LYS A 155 0.94 -5.15 14.84
CA LYS A 155 -0.16 -5.80 15.55
C LYS A 155 -0.84 -4.83 16.54
N LEU A 156 -0.81 -3.53 16.25
CA LEU A 156 -1.42 -2.50 17.09
C LEU A 156 -2.93 -2.61 17.05
N TYR A 157 -3.60 -2.32 18.17
CA TYR A 157 -5.05 -2.43 18.29
C TYR A 157 -5.67 -1.27 19.09
N GLY A 158 -7.00 -1.23 19.16
CA GLY A 158 -7.73 -0.18 19.85
C GLY A 158 -8.06 1.00 18.95
N GLN A 159 -8.50 2.10 19.55
CA GLN A 159 -8.95 3.30 18.84
C GLN A 159 -7.82 4.32 18.64
N LEU A 160 -8.00 5.24 17.70
CA LEU A 160 -7.11 6.39 17.55
C LEU A 160 -7.19 7.31 18.77
N PRO A 161 -6.05 7.65 19.42
CA PRO A 161 -6.03 8.57 20.53
C PRO A 161 -6.54 9.97 20.15
N SER A 162 -7.44 10.55 20.95
CA SER A 162 -7.91 11.93 20.73
C SER A 162 -6.78 12.97 20.82
N SER A 163 -5.70 12.66 21.53
CA SER A 163 -4.52 13.54 21.62
C SER A 163 -3.84 13.78 20.27
N PHE A 164 -4.08 12.93 19.26
CA PHE A 164 -3.53 13.12 17.91
C PHE A 164 -4.05 14.39 17.24
N GLN A 165 -5.19 14.94 17.69
CA GLN A 165 -5.69 16.23 17.21
C GLN A 165 -4.68 17.38 17.38
N ASN A 166 -3.66 17.21 18.24
CA ASN A 166 -2.60 18.20 18.49
C ASN A 166 -1.42 18.11 17.51
N LEU A 167 -1.37 17.12 16.62
CA LEU A 167 -0.28 16.92 15.66
C LEU A 167 -0.47 17.76 14.39
N SER A 168 -0.50 19.09 14.54
CA SER A 168 -0.81 20.01 13.44
C SER A 168 0.25 20.06 12.33
N SER A 169 1.49 19.67 12.65
CA SER A 169 2.61 19.58 11.70
C SER A 169 2.62 18.28 10.87
N LEU A 170 1.70 17.35 11.15
CA LEU A 170 1.72 16.02 10.54
C LEU A 170 1.35 16.10 9.06
N GLU A 171 2.23 15.59 8.21
CA GLU A 171 2.09 15.51 6.75
C GLU A 171 1.78 14.08 6.31
N THR A 172 2.34 13.07 6.99
CA THR A 172 2.08 11.64 6.72
C THR A 172 1.63 10.93 7.99
N LEU A 173 0.46 10.29 7.91
CA LEU A 173 -0.01 9.34 8.90
C LEU A 173 -0.30 8.00 8.22
N ASN A 174 0.53 7.00 8.49
CA ASN A 174 0.35 5.65 7.96
C ASN A 174 0.19 4.63 9.08
N LEU A 175 -1.03 4.13 9.22
CA LEU A 175 -1.45 3.17 10.25
C LEU A 175 -1.97 1.87 9.63
N GLY A 176 -1.77 1.66 8.33
CA GLY A 176 -2.33 0.53 7.60
C GLY A 176 -1.87 -0.85 8.12
N ASN A 177 -2.59 -1.91 7.79
CA ASN A 177 -2.24 -3.29 8.14
C ASN A 177 -2.00 -3.48 9.66
N ASN A 178 -3.00 -3.12 10.46
CA ASN A 178 -3.00 -3.29 11.92
C ASN A 178 -4.36 -3.91 12.35
N ARG A 179 -4.68 -3.84 13.63
CA ARG A 179 -5.95 -4.28 14.22
C ARG A 179 -6.69 -3.12 14.90
N LEU A 180 -6.50 -1.90 14.38
CA LEU A 180 -7.15 -0.70 14.90
C LEU A 180 -8.65 -0.78 14.63
N SER A 181 -9.45 -0.21 15.53
CA SER A 181 -10.90 -0.34 15.51
C SER A 181 -11.59 0.96 15.92
N GLY A 182 -12.92 1.00 15.78
CA GLY A 182 -13.75 2.14 16.13
C GLY A 182 -14.06 3.01 14.91
N VAL A 183 -14.62 4.19 15.15
CA VAL A 183 -14.96 5.13 14.07
C VAL A 183 -13.76 5.98 13.68
N ILE A 184 -13.69 6.40 12.42
CA ILE A 184 -12.74 7.44 11.99
C ILE A 184 -13.15 8.75 12.68
N PRO A 185 -12.33 9.34 13.55
CA PRO A 185 -12.78 10.49 14.32
C PRO A 185 -12.88 11.76 13.46
N PRO A 186 -13.97 12.56 13.59
CA PRO A 186 -14.13 13.79 12.80
C PRO A 186 -13.06 14.87 13.08
N TRP A 187 -12.38 14.79 14.23
CA TRP A 187 -11.28 15.71 14.55
C TRP A 187 -10.09 15.56 13.61
N ILE A 188 -9.94 14.44 12.89
CA ILE A 188 -8.89 14.26 11.87
C ILE A 188 -8.91 15.41 10.86
N GLY A 189 -10.11 15.78 10.39
CA GLY A 189 -10.28 16.85 9.43
C GLY A 189 -9.95 18.26 9.93
N LYS A 190 -9.85 18.45 11.25
CA LYS A 190 -9.52 19.74 11.88
C LYS A 190 -8.12 19.78 12.46
N GLY A 191 -7.65 18.67 13.03
CA GLY A 191 -6.39 18.62 13.77
C GLY A 191 -5.15 18.50 12.86
N PHE A 192 -5.27 17.84 11.71
CA PHE A 192 -4.13 17.61 10.82
C PHE A 192 -4.09 18.61 9.67
N GLU A 193 -3.80 19.88 9.99
CA GLU A 193 -3.83 20.98 9.03
C GLU A 193 -2.89 20.80 7.82
N SER A 194 -1.77 20.09 8.03
CA SER A 194 -0.73 19.87 7.02
C SER A 194 -0.80 18.49 6.34
N LEU A 195 -1.82 17.67 6.63
CA LEU A 195 -1.82 16.27 6.21
C LEU A 195 -1.94 16.11 4.70
N ARG A 196 -1.01 15.33 4.15
CA ARG A 196 -0.94 14.97 2.73
C ARG A 196 -1.28 13.51 2.50
N ILE A 197 -0.89 12.63 3.41
CA ILE A 197 -1.08 11.19 3.28
C ILE A 197 -1.79 10.68 4.53
N LEU A 198 -2.99 10.14 4.35
CA LEU A 198 -3.73 9.42 5.38
C LEU A 198 -3.96 7.98 4.91
N SER A 199 -3.31 7.03 5.57
CA SER A 199 -3.54 5.61 5.34
C SER A 199 -4.00 4.89 6.59
N LEU A 200 -5.23 4.38 6.54
CA LEU A 200 -5.87 3.55 7.57
C LEU A 200 -6.22 2.14 7.03
N ARG A 201 -5.70 1.79 5.86
CA ARG A 201 -5.99 0.54 5.13
C ARG A 201 -5.88 -0.72 5.99
N SER A 202 -6.68 -1.74 5.73
CA SER A 202 -6.54 -3.07 6.32
C SER A 202 -6.51 -3.02 7.85
N ASN A 203 -7.58 -2.47 8.41
CA ASN A 203 -7.87 -2.38 9.84
C ASN A 203 -9.32 -2.82 10.09
N SER A 204 -9.89 -2.46 11.23
CA SER A 204 -11.29 -2.72 11.61
C SER A 204 -12.05 -1.42 11.91
N PHE A 205 -11.74 -0.34 11.18
CA PHE A 205 -12.51 0.91 11.29
C PHE A 205 -13.93 0.71 10.75
N SER A 206 -14.92 1.27 11.45
CA SER A 206 -16.33 1.10 11.15
C SER A 206 -17.09 2.42 11.18
N GLY A 207 -18.38 2.39 10.83
CA GLY A 207 -19.24 3.58 10.81
C GLY A 207 -19.06 4.41 9.54
N GLU A 208 -19.64 5.60 9.53
CA GLU A 208 -19.67 6.47 8.36
C GLU A 208 -18.37 7.27 8.17
N LEU A 209 -18.09 7.65 6.92
CA LEU A 209 -17.03 8.57 6.56
C LEU A 209 -17.33 9.98 7.10
N PRO A 210 -16.46 10.56 7.96
CA PRO A 210 -16.71 11.90 8.49
C PRO A 210 -16.64 12.96 7.38
N THR A 211 -17.69 13.76 7.26
CA THR A 211 -17.75 14.88 6.30
C THR A 211 -16.60 15.87 6.48
N LEU A 212 -16.15 16.07 7.73
CA LEU A 212 -15.05 16.95 8.08
C LEU A 212 -13.71 16.53 7.48
N LEU A 213 -13.53 15.30 7.01
CA LEU A 213 -12.29 14.90 6.32
C LEU A 213 -11.99 15.81 5.13
N SER A 214 -13.00 16.36 4.45
CA SER A 214 -12.82 17.29 3.33
C SER A 214 -12.09 18.59 3.71
N ASN A 215 -11.95 18.90 5.00
CA ASN A 215 -11.20 20.06 5.46
C ASN A 215 -9.68 19.88 5.37
N LEU A 216 -9.19 18.65 5.13
CA LEU A 216 -7.78 18.37 4.91
C LEU A 216 -7.31 18.98 3.58
N SER A 217 -6.92 20.26 3.64
CA SER A 217 -6.68 21.06 2.44
C SER A 217 -5.44 20.64 1.64
N ALA A 218 -4.47 19.99 2.29
CA ALA A 218 -3.25 19.48 1.68
C ALA A 218 -3.31 18.00 1.26
N LEU A 219 -4.45 17.32 1.48
CA LEU A 219 -4.55 15.88 1.28
C LEU A 219 -4.33 15.49 -0.19
N GLN A 220 -3.44 14.52 -0.40
CA GLN A 220 -3.07 13.96 -1.70
C GLN A 220 -3.45 12.48 -1.79
N ILE A 221 -3.25 11.73 -0.71
CA ILE A 221 -3.56 10.30 -0.63
C ILE A 221 -4.52 10.07 0.52
N LEU A 222 -5.71 9.58 0.19
CA LEU A 222 -6.67 9.03 1.13
C LEU A 222 -6.81 7.53 0.86
N ASP A 223 -6.32 6.72 1.78
CA ASP A 223 -6.35 5.27 1.69
C ASP A 223 -7.04 4.66 2.91
N LEU A 224 -8.31 4.31 2.74
CA LEU A 224 -9.18 3.74 3.79
C LEU A 224 -9.61 2.32 3.46
N ALA A 225 -8.94 1.67 2.51
CA ALA A 225 -9.35 0.41 1.95
C ALA A 225 -9.36 -0.74 2.97
N GLU A 226 -10.10 -1.81 2.68
CA GLU A 226 -10.11 -3.06 3.47
C GLU A 226 -10.43 -2.78 4.96
N ASN A 227 -11.58 -2.15 5.20
CA ASN A 227 -12.10 -1.83 6.52
C ASN A 227 -13.60 -2.25 6.60
N GLN A 228 -14.32 -1.79 7.62
CA GLN A 228 -15.75 -2.05 7.84
C GLN A 228 -16.56 -0.75 7.74
N LEU A 229 -16.10 0.22 6.94
CA LEU A 229 -16.76 1.51 6.77
C LEU A 229 -18.08 1.34 6.03
N ALA A 230 -19.10 2.10 6.42
CA ALA A 230 -20.45 2.00 5.88
C ALA A 230 -21.03 3.38 5.58
N GLY A 231 -22.25 3.41 5.03
CA GLY A 231 -22.91 4.64 4.61
C GLY A 231 -22.39 5.14 3.26
N SER A 232 -22.75 6.37 2.92
CA SER A 232 -22.40 6.97 1.63
C SER A 232 -21.08 7.72 1.66
N ILE A 233 -20.46 7.86 0.48
CA ILE A 233 -19.32 8.76 0.30
C ILE A 233 -19.84 10.20 0.41
N PRO A 234 -19.32 11.05 1.32
CA PRO A 234 -19.83 12.41 1.47
C PRO A 234 -19.61 13.27 0.23
N PRO A 235 -20.60 14.09 -0.20
CA PRO A 235 -20.41 15.04 -1.30
C PRO A 235 -19.24 16.00 -1.07
N SER A 236 -18.97 16.32 0.20
CA SER A 236 -17.85 17.17 0.59
C SER A 236 -16.49 16.61 0.18
N PHE A 237 -16.35 15.32 -0.11
CA PHE A 237 -15.10 14.75 -0.62
C PHE A 237 -14.70 15.34 -1.98
N GLY A 238 -15.65 15.87 -2.76
CA GLY A 238 -15.34 16.67 -3.94
C GLY A 238 -14.61 18.00 -3.67
N HIS A 239 -14.41 18.36 -2.40
CA HIS A 239 -13.76 19.60 -1.98
C HIS A 239 -12.32 19.42 -1.44
N PHE A 240 -11.71 18.24 -1.59
CA PHE A 240 -10.29 18.05 -1.26
C PHE A 240 -9.39 18.96 -2.10
N LYS A 241 -8.99 20.11 -1.54
CA LYS A 241 -8.24 21.15 -2.26
C LYS A 241 -6.91 20.62 -2.83
N GLY A 242 -6.21 19.76 -2.08
CA GLY A 242 -4.96 19.13 -2.51
C GLY A 242 -5.10 18.21 -3.73
N MET A 243 -6.31 17.72 -4.03
CA MET A 243 -6.61 16.86 -5.17
C MET A 243 -7.36 17.59 -6.29
N SER A 244 -7.75 18.86 -6.11
CA SER A 244 -8.55 19.61 -7.10
C SER A 244 -7.75 20.18 -8.25
N GLN A 245 -6.42 20.21 -8.14
CA GLN A 245 -5.53 20.73 -9.17
C GLN A 245 -4.41 19.75 -9.49
N ALA A 246 -3.95 19.82 -10.73
CA ALA A 246 -2.80 19.06 -11.20
C ALA A 246 -1.51 19.60 -10.56
N GLU A 247 -0.82 18.80 -9.75
CA GLU A 247 0.53 19.16 -9.31
C GLU A 247 1.49 19.01 -10.51
N SER A 248 2.07 20.13 -10.95
CA SER A 248 3.01 20.19 -12.09
C SER A 248 4.48 20.25 -11.65
N ILE A 249 4.72 20.45 -10.36
CA ILE A 249 6.04 20.56 -9.76
C ILE A 249 6.20 19.44 -8.75
N ASN A 250 7.22 18.61 -8.95
CA ASN A 250 7.55 17.54 -8.03
C ASN A 250 8.25 18.13 -6.79
N HIS A 251 7.62 17.98 -5.63
CA HIS A 251 8.23 18.30 -4.34
C HIS A 251 8.70 17.01 -3.66
N TYR A 252 10.02 16.92 -3.41
CA TYR A 252 10.57 15.81 -2.63
C TYR A 252 10.09 15.94 -1.19
N LEU A 253 9.32 14.96 -0.72
CA LEU A 253 8.95 14.81 0.68
C LEU A 253 10.17 14.32 1.46
N LEU A 254 10.93 15.29 1.93
CA LEU A 254 12.25 15.10 2.54
C LEU A 254 12.26 15.76 3.92
N TYR A 255 12.43 14.97 4.97
CA TYR A 255 12.47 15.48 6.34
C TYR A 255 13.91 15.55 6.85
N ARG A 256 14.32 16.75 7.24
CA ARG A 256 15.71 17.04 7.62
C ARG A 256 15.87 17.24 9.13
N PRO A 257 16.93 16.70 9.73
CA PRO A 257 17.28 16.92 11.13
C PRO A 257 17.81 18.35 11.45
N SER A 258 18.04 19.23 10.47
CA SER A 258 18.37 20.64 10.72
C SER A 258 17.87 21.57 9.63
N ARG A 259 17.53 22.81 10.01
CA ARG A 259 17.27 23.93 9.08
C ARG A 259 18.53 24.34 8.31
N SER A 260 19.71 24.04 8.86
CA SER A 260 21.00 24.24 8.23
C SER A 260 21.37 22.97 7.48
N SER A 261 21.41 23.02 6.15
CA SER A 261 21.95 21.96 5.31
C SER A 261 23.35 21.57 5.79
N ILE A 262 23.53 20.35 6.30
CA ILE A 262 24.87 19.80 6.50
C ILE A 262 25.37 19.41 5.10
N HIS A 263 26.11 20.33 4.49
CA HIS A 263 26.77 20.11 3.23
C HIS A 263 28.08 19.36 3.49
N ILE A 264 28.22 18.14 2.96
CA ILE A 264 29.55 17.53 2.84
C ILE A 264 30.26 18.25 1.68
N LEU A 265 31.37 18.92 1.98
CA LEU A 265 32.20 19.58 0.98
C LEU A 265 32.80 18.52 0.04
N GLY A 266 32.31 18.49 -1.20
CA GLY A 266 32.82 17.69 -2.32
C GLY A 266 32.11 18.16 -3.59
N TRP A 267 32.86 18.44 -4.64
CA TRP A 267 32.45 19.26 -5.78
C TRP A 267 31.23 18.74 -6.56
N GLU A 268 30.39 19.70 -6.98
CA GLU A 268 29.32 19.64 -8.00
C GLU A 268 28.09 18.70 -7.81
N ASN A 269 28.04 17.82 -6.80
CA ASN A 269 26.83 17.04 -6.49
C ASN A 269 26.48 17.08 -4.99
N TYR A 270 25.56 17.97 -4.61
CA TYR A 270 25.10 18.12 -3.23
C TYR A 270 24.16 16.98 -2.82
N GLU A 271 24.70 15.91 -2.24
CA GLU A 271 23.89 14.97 -1.44
C GLU A 271 23.71 15.51 -0.02
N ILE A 272 22.45 15.77 0.36
CA ILE A 272 22.10 16.14 1.73
C ILE A 272 22.11 14.85 2.55
N VAL A 273 23.23 14.59 3.21
CA VAL A 273 23.37 13.40 4.06
C VAL A 273 22.49 13.55 5.28
N GLY A 274 21.70 12.51 5.54
CA GLY A 274 20.87 12.43 6.74
C GLY A 274 19.46 12.93 6.64
N SER A 275 18.85 12.83 5.47
CA SER A 275 17.45 13.14 5.30
C SER A 275 16.63 11.85 5.24
N TYR A 276 15.48 11.84 5.90
CA TYR A 276 14.49 10.79 5.71
C TYR A 276 13.68 11.10 4.44
N TYR A 277 13.69 10.17 3.50
CA TYR A 277 12.88 10.26 2.28
C TYR A 277 11.56 9.55 2.52
N GLU A 278 10.47 10.27 2.35
CA GLU A 278 9.15 9.65 2.44
C GLU A 278 8.98 8.57 1.37
N SER A 279 8.34 7.47 1.76
CA SER A 279 8.08 6.33 0.90
C SER A 279 6.69 5.80 1.15
N TYR A 280 5.86 5.77 0.12
CA TYR A 280 4.52 5.19 0.20
C TYR A 280 4.27 4.19 -0.94
N VAL A 281 3.53 3.12 -0.65
CA VAL A 281 3.13 2.12 -1.65
C VAL A 281 1.69 2.38 -2.05
N VAL A 282 1.48 2.71 -3.32
CA VAL A 282 0.15 2.91 -3.91
C VAL A 282 -0.22 1.67 -4.71
N ASN A 283 -1.40 1.11 -4.47
CA ASN A 283 -1.98 0.10 -5.34
C ASN A 283 -2.51 0.79 -6.60
N MET A 284 -1.88 0.55 -7.74
CA MET A 284 -2.20 1.20 -9.00
C MET A 284 -2.02 0.20 -10.14
N LYS A 285 -2.98 0.15 -11.08
CA LYS A 285 -2.97 -0.80 -12.20
C LYS A 285 -2.86 -2.27 -11.74
N GLY A 286 -3.54 -2.62 -10.64
CA GLY A 286 -3.50 -3.97 -10.07
C GLY A 286 -2.13 -4.40 -9.50
N GLN A 287 -1.22 -3.46 -9.23
CA GLN A 287 0.12 -3.73 -8.69
C GLN A 287 0.48 -2.75 -7.57
N PRO A 288 1.23 -3.20 -6.53
CA PRO A 288 1.79 -2.29 -5.54
C PRO A 288 3.00 -1.53 -6.12
N LEU A 289 2.91 -0.20 -6.21
CA LEU A 289 3.96 0.67 -6.71
C LEU A 289 4.51 1.55 -5.57
N ARG A 290 5.82 1.44 -5.31
CA ARG A 290 6.49 2.27 -4.31
C ARG A 290 6.90 3.62 -4.92
N TYR A 291 6.41 4.69 -4.31
CA TYR A 291 6.76 6.06 -4.64
C TYR A 291 7.62 6.66 -3.54
N THR A 292 8.71 7.29 -3.95
CA THR A 292 9.59 8.06 -3.06
C THR A 292 9.74 9.47 -3.63
N LYS A 293 10.64 9.62 -4.61
CA LYS A 293 11.00 10.89 -5.24
C LYS A 293 9.85 11.58 -5.96
N THR A 294 8.87 10.85 -6.46
CA THR A 294 7.72 11.37 -7.23
C THR A 294 6.41 11.28 -6.45
N LEU A 295 6.47 11.02 -5.15
CA LEU A 295 5.29 10.80 -4.31
C LEU A 295 4.32 11.98 -4.32
N SER A 296 4.82 13.22 -4.33
CA SER A 296 3.98 14.42 -4.39
C SER A 296 3.10 14.47 -5.65
N LEU A 297 3.57 13.92 -6.77
CA LEU A 297 2.81 13.92 -8.01
C LEU A 297 1.62 12.95 -8.00
N VAL A 298 1.48 12.10 -6.97
CA VAL A 298 0.48 11.03 -6.92
C VAL A 298 -0.67 11.41 -6.01
N THR A 299 -1.88 11.39 -6.58
CA THR A 299 -3.14 11.64 -5.87
C THR A 299 -4.04 10.41 -5.95
N VAL A 300 -4.55 9.98 -4.81
CA VAL A 300 -5.22 8.68 -4.65
C VAL A 300 -6.44 8.83 -3.76
N LEU A 301 -7.56 8.30 -4.24
CA LEU A 301 -8.74 8.01 -3.44
C LEU A 301 -8.99 6.51 -3.49
N ASP A 302 -8.66 5.83 -2.40
CA ASP A 302 -8.80 4.38 -2.28
C ASP A 302 -9.71 4.05 -1.09
N LEU A 303 -10.94 3.67 -1.40
CA LEU A 303 -11.99 3.30 -0.45
C LEU A 303 -12.44 1.83 -0.64
N SER A 304 -11.64 1.04 -1.36
CA SER A 304 -11.96 -0.32 -1.76
C SER A 304 -12.15 -1.28 -0.57
N GLY A 305 -12.89 -2.37 -0.74
CA GLY A 305 -13.04 -3.39 0.31
C GLY A 305 -13.70 -2.87 1.59
N ASN A 306 -14.81 -2.17 1.45
CA ASN A 306 -15.62 -1.66 2.56
C ASN A 306 -17.11 -2.03 2.36
N ASN A 307 -17.99 -1.48 3.18
CA ASN A 307 -19.44 -1.63 3.11
C ASN A 307 -20.12 -0.30 2.69
N LEU A 308 -19.44 0.51 1.86
CA LEU A 308 -19.96 1.79 1.40
C LEU A 308 -21.11 1.60 0.42
N SER A 309 -22.12 2.47 0.48
CA SER A 309 -23.34 2.38 -0.33
C SER A 309 -23.80 3.76 -0.84
N GLY A 310 -24.94 3.80 -1.53
CA GLY A 310 -25.42 5.01 -2.20
C GLY A 310 -24.72 5.26 -3.52
N ASP A 311 -25.05 6.37 -4.18
CA ASP A 311 -24.60 6.64 -5.54
C ASP A 311 -23.20 7.28 -5.58
N LEU A 312 -22.47 7.03 -6.67
CA LEU A 312 -21.22 7.74 -6.95
C LEU A 312 -21.51 9.21 -7.26
N LEU A 313 -21.09 10.08 -6.36
CA LEU A 313 -21.38 11.50 -6.40
C LEU A 313 -20.60 12.25 -7.49
N ILE A 314 -21.30 13.14 -8.20
CA ILE A 314 -20.76 13.99 -9.26
C ILE A 314 -19.62 14.90 -8.75
N GLU A 315 -19.65 15.27 -7.47
CA GLU A 315 -18.69 16.15 -6.82
C GLU A 315 -17.27 15.59 -6.82
N ILE A 316 -17.09 14.26 -6.84
CA ILE A 316 -15.76 13.64 -6.97
C ILE A 316 -15.07 14.08 -8.26
N THR A 317 -15.85 14.43 -9.29
CA THR A 317 -15.33 14.92 -10.58
C THR A 317 -14.78 16.35 -10.53
N ASN A 318 -14.88 17.03 -9.38
CA ASN A 318 -14.19 18.29 -9.11
C ASN A 318 -12.71 18.11 -8.75
N LEU A 319 -12.29 16.88 -8.43
CA LEU A 319 -10.93 16.57 -8.04
C LEU A 319 -10.04 16.34 -9.28
N LEU A 320 -9.86 17.38 -10.09
CA LEU A 320 -9.20 17.29 -11.42
C LEU A 320 -7.75 16.79 -11.37
N GLY A 321 -7.13 16.83 -10.19
CA GLY A 321 -5.80 16.32 -9.91
C GLY A 321 -5.74 14.80 -9.72
N LEU A 322 -6.87 14.10 -9.52
CA LEU A 322 -6.90 12.66 -9.20
C LEU A 322 -6.24 11.79 -10.27
N ARG A 323 -5.42 10.83 -9.82
CA ARG A 323 -4.78 9.82 -10.67
C ARG A 323 -5.29 8.41 -10.43
N VAL A 324 -5.72 8.09 -9.21
CA VAL A 324 -6.23 6.77 -8.85
C VAL A 324 -7.54 6.93 -8.12
N ILE A 325 -8.55 6.22 -8.61
CA ILE A 325 -9.80 5.96 -7.89
C ILE A 325 -9.95 4.45 -7.79
N ASP A 326 -10.04 3.95 -6.56
CA ASP A 326 -10.40 2.56 -6.29
C ASP A 326 -11.57 2.53 -5.29
N LEU A 327 -12.74 2.16 -5.80
CA LEU A 327 -13.98 1.98 -5.03
C LEU A 327 -14.43 0.52 -5.04
N SER A 328 -13.57 -0.38 -5.51
CA SER A 328 -13.93 -1.78 -5.73
C SER A 328 -14.38 -2.47 -4.45
N ARG A 329 -15.18 -3.54 -4.57
CA ARG A 329 -15.64 -4.35 -3.41
C ARG A 329 -16.38 -3.50 -2.37
N ASN A 330 -17.43 -2.83 -2.79
CA ASN A 330 -18.36 -2.08 -1.95
C ASN A 330 -19.82 -2.42 -2.36
N GLN A 331 -20.79 -1.62 -1.93
CA GLN A 331 -22.23 -1.72 -2.24
C GLN A 331 -22.74 -0.45 -2.93
N ILE A 332 -21.87 0.21 -3.71
CA ILE A 332 -22.18 1.48 -4.36
C ILE A 332 -23.18 1.23 -5.50
N THR A 333 -24.20 2.06 -5.59
CA THR A 333 -25.31 1.98 -6.53
C THR A 333 -25.28 3.13 -7.55
N GLY A 334 -26.35 3.25 -8.33
CA GLY A 334 -26.55 4.36 -9.24
C GLY A 334 -25.80 4.18 -10.55
N HIS A 335 -25.55 5.29 -11.25
CA HIS A 335 -24.93 5.30 -12.56
C HIS A 335 -23.50 5.84 -12.48
N ILE A 336 -22.62 5.39 -13.37
CA ILE A 336 -21.33 6.04 -13.57
C ILE A 336 -21.60 7.39 -14.25
N PRO A 337 -21.22 8.54 -13.67
CA PRO A 337 -21.56 9.84 -14.25
C PRO A 337 -20.73 10.17 -15.49
N GLU A 338 -21.35 10.77 -16.51
CA GLU A 338 -20.65 11.28 -17.71
C GLU A 338 -19.54 12.29 -17.37
N SER A 339 -19.66 13.01 -16.26
CA SER A 339 -18.64 13.97 -15.83
C SER A 339 -17.35 13.32 -15.35
N ILE A 340 -17.27 11.98 -15.22
CA ILE A 340 -16.02 11.28 -14.88
C ILE A 340 -14.91 11.60 -15.89
N SER A 341 -15.30 11.91 -17.14
CA SER A 341 -14.42 12.39 -18.21
C SER A 341 -13.68 13.70 -17.91
N LYS A 342 -14.11 14.47 -16.89
CA LYS A 342 -13.39 15.67 -16.43
C LYS A 342 -12.05 15.33 -15.78
N LEU A 343 -11.88 14.11 -15.25
CA LEU A 343 -10.69 13.65 -14.55
C LEU A 343 -9.57 13.26 -15.53
N LYS A 344 -9.09 14.23 -16.31
CA LYS A 344 -8.15 14.00 -17.42
C LYS A 344 -6.81 13.37 -17.01
N LEU A 345 -6.44 13.41 -15.73
CA LEU A 345 -5.21 12.82 -15.21
C LEU A 345 -5.38 11.41 -14.65
N LEU A 346 -6.60 10.86 -14.70
CA LEU A 346 -6.91 9.56 -14.16
C LEU A 346 -6.12 8.47 -14.90
N VAL A 347 -5.36 7.69 -14.13
CA VAL A 347 -4.49 6.61 -14.62
C VAL A 347 -5.08 5.24 -14.31
N SER A 348 -5.84 5.12 -13.22
CA SER A 348 -6.41 3.87 -12.73
C SER A 348 -7.79 4.12 -12.17
N LEU A 349 -8.79 3.38 -12.69
CA LEU A 349 -10.16 3.39 -12.22
C LEU A 349 -10.63 1.95 -11.95
N ASP A 350 -10.85 1.62 -10.68
CA ASP A 350 -11.46 0.35 -10.29
C ASP A 350 -12.80 0.60 -9.59
N LEU A 351 -13.88 0.18 -10.25
CA LEU A 351 -15.25 0.23 -9.75
C LEU A 351 -15.84 -1.19 -9.60
N SER A 352 -15.01 -2.22 -9.71
CA SER A 352 -15.47 -3.61 -9.78
C SER A 352 -16.13 -4.08 -8.48
N ARG A 353 -17.01 -5.07 -8.57
CA ARG A 353 -17.68 -5.69 -7.40
C ARG A 353 -18.46 -4.63 -6.60
N ASN A 354 -19.39 -3.98 -7.27
CA ASN A 354 -20.36 -3.03 -6.72
C ASN A 354 -21.76 -3.35 -7.32
N SER A 355 -22.70 -2.41 -7.21
CA SER A 355 -24.03 -2.48 -7.80
C SER A 355 -24.28 -1.29 -8.75
N PHE A 356 -23.26 -0.86 -9.49
CA PHE A 356 -23.41 0.17 -10.52
C PHE A 356 -24.32 -0.33 -11.63
N SER A 357 -25.22 0.53 -12.12
CA SER A 357 -26.26 0.20 -13.09
C SER A 357 -26.26 1.17 -14.27
N GLY A 358 -26.99 0.79 -15.33
CA GLY A 358 -27.13 1.59 -16.55
C GLY A 358 -25.91 1.49 -17.48
N ALA A 359 -25.87 2.41 -18.46
CA ALA A 359 -24.87 2.40 -19.51
C ALA A 359 -23.48 2.87 -19.05
N ILE A 360 -22.43 2.29 -19.63
CA ILE A 360 -21.07 2.81 -19.49
C ILE A 360 -20.98 4.13 -20.28
N PRO A 361 -20.63 5.26 -19.63
CA PRO A 361 -20.51 6.56 -20.30
C PRO A 361 -19.59 6.54 -21.51
N GLN A 362 -20.05 7.07 -22.65
CA GLN A 362 -19.20 7.16 -23.85
C GLN A 362 -18.00 8.09 -23.62
N SER A 363 -18.18 9.11 -22.77
CA SER A 363 -17.12 10.05 -22.42
C SER A 363 -15.93 9.41 -21.70
N LEU A 364 -16.07 8.19 -21.17
CA LEU A 364 -14.96 7.46 -20.55
C LEU A 364 -13.80 7.21 -21.54
N GLY A 365 -14.11 7.04 -22.83
CA GLY A 365 -13.10 6.90 -23.87
C GLY A 365 -12.23 8.14 -24.13
N THR A 366 -12.60 9.30 -23.57
CA THR A 366 -11.81 10.54 -23.67
C THR A 366 -10.64 10.60 -22.69
N LEU A 367 -10.59 9.70 -21.69
CA LEU A 367 -9.57 9.69 -20.65
C LEU A 367 -8.27 9.03 -21.16
N SER A 368 -7.48 9.76 -21.93
CA SER A 368 -6.29 9.24 -22.61
C SER A 368 -5.16 8.73 -21.70
N PHE A 369 -5.12 9.13 -20.42
CA PHE A 369 -4.14 8.64 -19.44
C PHE A 369 -4.57 7.36 -18.73
N LEU A 370 -5.83 6.93 -18.89
CA LEU A 370 -6.41 5.82 -18.16
C LEU A 370 -5.76 4.50 -18.60
N GLY A 371 -4.79 3.99 -17.84
CA GLY A 371 -4.07 2.77 -18.17
C GLY A 371 -4.65 1.50 -17.55
N TYR A 372 -5.62 1.64 -16.66
CA TYR A 372 -6.30 0.53 -16.02
C TYR A 372 -7.76 0.90 -15.75
N LEU A 373 -8.66 0.02 -16.20
CA LEU A 373 -10.10 0.13 -15.99
C LEU A 373 -10.62 -1.23 -15.55
N ASN A 374 -11.42 -1.24 -14.49
CA ASN A 374 -12.12 -2.44 -14.07
C ASN A 374 -13.54 -2.09 -13.62
N LEU A 375 -14.53 -2.54 -14.40
CA LEU A 375 -15.97 -2.35 -14.19
C LEU A 375 -16.68 -3.70 -13.93
N SER A 376 -15.90 -4.78 -13.75
CA SER A 376 -16.44 -6.13 -13.63
C SER A 376 -17.33 -6.30 -12.40
N ASN A 377 -18.25 -7.27 -12.47
CA ASN A 377 -19.15 -7.63 -11.38
C ASN A 377 -19.98 -6.44 -10.87
N ASN A 378 -20.78 -5.85 -11.76
CA ASN A 378 -21.77 -4.81 -11.48
C ASN A 378 -23.09 -5.17 -12.21
N ASP A 379 -24.07 -4.26 -12.17
CA ASP A 379 -25.37 -4.34 -12.85
C ASP A 379 -25.43 -3.47 -14.11
N LEU A 380 -24.28 -3.24 -14.78
CA LEU A 380 -24.20 -2.39 -15.96
C LEU A 380 -24.90 -3.04 -17.16
N SER A 381 -25.44 -2.19 -18.05
CA SER A 381 -26.22 -2.64 -19.21
C SER A 381 -26.01 -1.79 -20.46
N GLY A 382 -26.38 -2.32 -21.62
CA GLY A 382 -26.26 -1.64 -22.90
C GLY A 382 -24.91 -1.87 -23.60
N PRO A 383 -24.68 -1.17 -24.74
CA PRO A 383 -23.47 -1.36 -25.53
C PRO A 383 -22.24 -0.80 -24.81
N ILE A 384 -21.15 -1.57 -24.79
CA ILE A 384 -19.85 -1.07 -24.35
C ILE A 384 -19.37 -0.05 -25.39
N PRO A 385 -18.92 1.16 -24.99
CA PRO A 385 -18.40 2.18 -25.91
C PRO A 385 -16.99 1.80 -26.40
N TYR A 386 -16.87 0.67 -27.08
CA TYR A 386 -15.61 0.02 -27.46
C TYR A 386 -15.01 0.61 -28.73
N LYS A 387 -14.61 1.87 -28.64
CA LYS A 387 -13.90 2.62 -29.68
C LYS A 387 -12.74 3.40 -29.05
N ASP A 388 -11.79 3.83 -29.86
CA ASP A 388 -10.65 4.65 -29.44
C ASP A 388 -9.92 4.03 -28.22
N HIS A 389 -9.70 4.82 -27.16
CA HIS A 389 -8.98 4.38 -25.96
C HIS A 389 -9.66 3.21 -25.22
N MET A 390 -10.98 3.10 -25.29
CA MET A 390 -11.73 2.00 -24.65
C MET A 390 -11.42 0.63 -25.28
N SER A 391 -10.95 0.61 -26.54
CA SER A 391 -10.56 -0.64 -27.21
C SER A 391 -9.31 -1.29 -26.63
N THR A 392 -8.56 -0.57 -25.77
CA THR A 392 -7.35 -1.08 -25.12
C THR A 392 -7.63 -1.98 -23.91
N PHE A 393 -8.86 -1.97 -23.37
CA PHE A 393 -9.27 -2.77 -22.23
C PHE A 393 -9.79 -4.14 -22.68
N ASP A 394 -9.52 -5.16 -21.86
CA ASP A 394 -9.85 -6.55 -22.16
C ASP A 394 -11.25 -6.94 -21.66
N GLU A 395 -11.65 -8.17 -21.95
CA GLU A 395 -12.94 -8.72 -21.51
C GLU A 395 -13.09 -8.78 -19.98
N PHE A 396 -11.99 -8.89 -19.24
CA PHE A 396 -12.03 -8.98 -17.78
C PHE A 396 -12.48 -7.67 -17.15
N SER A 397 -12.16 -6.52 -17.77
CA SER A 397 -12.64 -5.22 -17.33
C SER A 397 -14.17 -5.10 -17.30
N PHE A 398 -14.91 -5.93 -18.05
CA PHE A 398 -16.36 -5.83 -18.19
C PHE A 398 -17.13 -7.08 -17.72
N ALA A 399 -16.41 -8.14 -17.37
CA ALA A 399 -16.99 -9.44 -17.02
C ALA A 399 -18.00 -9.36 -15.85
N GLY A 400 -18.98 -10.27 -15.85
CA GLY A 400 -19.95 -10.36 -14.75
C GLY A 400 -21.04 -9.29 -14.73
N ASN A 401 -21.17 -8.48 -15.80
CA ASN A 401 -22.31 -7.59 -16.04
C ASN A 401 -23.23 -8.23 -17.09
N LEU A 402 -24.39 -8.75 -16.68
CA LEU A 402 -25.26 -9.53 -17.58
C LEU A 402 -25.93 -8.69 -18.68
N GLY A 403 -26.08 -7.38 -18.46
CA GLY A 403 -26.74 -6.48 -19.40
C GLY A 403 -25.82 -5.89 -20.47
N LEU A 404 -24.50 -6.09 -20.39
CA LEU A 404 -23.54 -5.51 -21.34
C LEU A 404 -23.46 -6.32 -22.64
N CYS A 405 -23.25 -5.63 -23.74
CA CYS A 405 -23.08 -6.22 -25.07
C CYS A 405 -22.06 -5.43 -25.91
N GLY A 406 -21.60 -6.01 -27.01
CA GLY A 406 -20.58 -5.43 -27.88
C GLY A 406 -19.16 -5.79 -27.44
N GLY A 407 -18.17 -5.42 -28.27
CA GLY A 407 -16.75 -5.69 -27.97
C GLY A 407 -16.33 -5.08 -26.62
N PRO A 408 -15.40 -5.69 -25.87
CA PRO A 408 -14.67 -6.91 -26.18
C PRO A 408 -15.45 -8.21 -25.86
N LEU A 409 -16.70 -8.11 -25.40
CA LEU A 409 -17.50 -9.29 -25.07
C LEU A 409 -17.97 -10.02 -26.34
N ALA A 410 -18.14 -11.33 -26.24
CA ALA A 410 -18.71 -12.13 -27.33
C ALA A 410 -20.23 -11.92 -27.54
N VAL A 411 -20.90 -11.23 -26.59
CA VAL A 411 -22.34 -10.96 -26.61
C VAL A 411 -22.64 -9.84 -27.61
N LYS A 412 -23.50 -10.10 -28.61
CA LYS A 412 -23.93 -9.10 -29.59
C LYS A 412 -25.04 -8.22 -29.04
N CYS A 413 -25.02 -6.93 -29.39
CA CYS A 413 -26.12 -6.03 -29.04
C CYS A 413 -27.35 -6.27 -29.95
N PRO A 414 -28.57 -6.10 -29.44
CA PRO A 414 -29.77 -6.02 -30.28
C PRO A 414 -29.61 -4.85 -31.27
N SER A 415 -29.82 -5.10 -32.56
CA SER A 415 -29.77 -4.07 -33.61
C SER A 415 -31.07 -3.27 -33.66
N ASP A 416 -30.99 -1.95 -33.86
CA ASP A 416 -32.13 -1.04 -34.07
C ASP A 416 -32.70 -1.08 -35.52
N ASP A 417 -32.43 -2.14 -36.29
CA ASP A 417 -32.89 -2.32 -37.68
C ASP A 417 -34.03 -3.36 -37.76
N ASP A 418 -35.10 -3.17 -36.98
CA ASP A 418 -36.33 -3.97 -37.09
C ASP A 418 -37.50 -3.12 -37.64
N ASP A 419 -37.32 -2.56 -38.83
CA ASP A 419 -38.41 -2.18 -39.75
C ASP A 419 -38.24 -3.00 -41.04
N ASP A 420 -38.49 -4.30 -40.97
CA ASP A 420 -39.45 -4.97 -41.87
C ASP A 420 -39.58 -6.48 -41.57
N GLU A 421 -40.84 -6.87 -41.45
CA GLU A 421 -41.42 -8.22 -41.46
C GLU A 421 -41.49 -9.07 -40.17
N LYS A 422 -42.76 -9.16 -39.73
CA LYS A 422 -43.36 -10.11 -38.81
C LYS A 422 -42.76 -11.52 -38.87
N SER A 423 -42.44 -11.99 -37.66
CA SER A 423 -42.62 -13.36 -37.19
C SER A 423 -42.11 -14.48 -38.12
N ASP A 424 -40.92 -14.97 -37.82
CA ASP A 424 -40.84 -16.42 -37.61
C ASP A 424 -39.93 -16.75 -36.42
N LYS A 425 -40.48 -17.56 -35.53
CA LYS A 425 -39.72 -18.19 -34.44
C LYS A 425 -38.71 -19.10 -35.12
N GLY A 426 -37.43 -18.98 -34.76
CA GLY A 426 -36.39 -19.94 -35.12
C GLY A 426 -36.72 -21.34 -34.57
N ARG A 427 -37.58 -22.07 -35.28
CA ARG A 427 -37.84 -23.49 -35.17
C ARG A 427 -37.63 -24.07 -36.56
N THR A 428 -36.40 -24.49 -36.85
CA THR A 428 -36.14 -25.41 -37.97
C THR A 428 -36.62 -26.81 -37.58
N THR A 429 -37.79 -27.15 -38.11
CA THR A 429 -38.28 -28.49 -38.47
C THR A 429 -37.90 -29.66 -37.57
N SER A 430 -38.85 -30.04 -36.71
CA SER A 430 -39.01 -31.41 -36.22
C SER A 430 -39.57 -32.31 -37.32
N LYS A 431 -38.87 -33.40 -37.63
CA LYS A 431 -39.51 -34.72 -37.73
C LYS A 431 -38.81 -35.68 -36.75
N ASP A 432 -39.62 -36.04 -35.76
CA ASP A 432 -39.56 -37.15 -34.82
C ASP A 432 -38.59 -37.13 -33.61
N ALA A 433 -39.24 -37.02 -32.45
CA ALA A 433 -38.94 -37.55 -31.11
C ALA A 433 -38.02 -36.78 -30.15
N GLY A 434 -38.57 -36.45 -28.96
CA GLY A 434 -37.84 -36.51 -27.69
C GLY A 434 -37.63 -35.20 -26.93
N ASN A 435 -38.33 -35.03 -25.81
CA ASN A 435 -38.17 -33.98 -24.81
C ASN A 435 -36.85 -34.20 -24.00
N GLY A 436 -35.82 -33.34 -24.13
CA GLY A 436 -34.49 -33.64 -23.54
C GLY A 436 -33.55 -32.49 -23.12
N ASP A 437 -33.61 -31.30 -23.71
CA ASP A 437 -32.42 -30.42 -23.66
C ASP A 437 -32.30 -29.54 -22.39
N SER A 438 -33.40 -29.16 -21.73
CA SER A 438 -33.34 -28.42 -20.45
C SER A 438 -32.90 -29.30 -19.27
N PHE A 439 -33.02 -30.62 -19.38
CA PHE A 439 -32.62 -31.55 -18.35
C PHE A 439 -31.10 -31.76 -18.41
N ILE A 440 -30.55 -31.97 -19.60
CA ILE A 440 -29.14 -32.33 -19.81
C ILE A 440 -28.19 -31.29 -19.22
N ASP A 441 -28.45 -29.98 -19.38
CA ASP A 441 -27.56 -28.93 -18.84
C ASP A 441 -27.53 -28.89 -17.30
N LYS A 442 -28.69 -29.01 -16.63
CA LYS A 442 -28.73 -29.04 -15.17
C LYS A 442 -28.03 -30.28 -14.61
N TRP A 443 -28.22 -31.43 -15.25
CA TRP A 443 -27.53 -32.67 -14.84
C TRP A 443 -26.04 -32.65 -15.18
N PHE A 444 -25.64 -31.95 -16.24
CA PHE A 444 -24.23 -31.76 -16.58
C PHE A 444 -23.51 -30.96 -15.49
N TYR A 445 -24.03 -29.78 -15.11
CA TYR A 445 -23.42 -28.98 -14.03
C TYR A 445 -23.53 -29.64 -12.66
N LEU A 446 -24.61 -30.36 -12.38
CA LEU A 446 -24.75 -31.15 -11.14
C LEU A 446 -23.73 -32.31 -11.11
N SER A 447 -23.48 -32.98 -12.24
CA SER A 447 -22.50 -34.05 -12.36
C SER A 447 -21.07 -33.54 -12.20
N ILE A 448 -20.76 -32.36 -12.74
CA ILE A 448 -19.47 -31.69 -12.52
C ILE A 448 -19.30 -31.32 -11.05
N GLY A 449 -20.32 -30.72 -10.42
CA GLY A 449 -20.28 -30.34 -9.01
C GLY A 449 -20.11 -31.54 -8.07
N LEU A 450 -20.88 -32.61 -8.30
CA LEU A 450 -20.77 -33.86 -7.55
C LEU A 450 -19.44 -34.58 -7.81
N GLY A 451 -18.96 -34.57 -9.05
CA GLY A 451 -17.67 -35.15 -9.44
C GLY A 451 -16.49 -34.43 -8.77
N PHE A 452 -16.54 -33.10 -8.69
CA PHE A 452 -15.52 -32.30 -8.01
C PHE A 452 -15.54 -32.53 -6.50
N ALA A 453 -16.75 -32.53 -5.89
CA ALA A 453 -16.91 -32.82 -4.48
C ALA A 453 -16.40 -34.23 -4.13
N ALA A 454 -16.76 -35.24 -4.91
CA ALA A 454 -16.28 -36.61 -4.73
C ALA A 454 -14.77 -36.74 -4.96
N GLY A 455 -14.23 -36.04 -5.97
CA GLY A 455 -12.80 -36.01 -6.29
C GLY A 455 -11.93 -35.47 -5.15
N ILE A 456 -12.47 -34.63 -4.27
CA ILE A 456 -11.78 -34.13 -3.08
C ILE A 456 -12.11 -34.96 -1.84
N LEU A 457 -13.39 -35.27 -1.61
CA LEU A 457 -13.84 -35.97 -0.41
C LEU A 457 -13.35 -37.42 -0.36
N VAL A 458 -13.34 -38.14 -1.47
CA VAL A 458 -12.97 -39.56 -1.47
C VAL A 458 -11.48 -39.74 -1.13
N PRO A 459 -10.52 -39.04 -1.76
CA PRO A 459 -9.12 -39.11 -1.35
C PRO A 459 -8.90 -38.61 0.08
N TYR A 460 -9.59 -37.54 0.49
CA TYR A 460 -9.50 -37.02 1.85
C TYR A 460 -9.96 -38.06 2.89
N LEU A 461 -11.10 -38.71 2.67
CA LEU A 461 -11.63 -39.75 3.57
C LEU A 461 -10.74 -41.00 3.58
N ILE A 462 -10.20 -41.41 2.43
CA ILE A 462 -9.22 -42.52 2.35
C ILE A 462 -7.96 -42.18 3.16
N MET A 463 -7.44 -40.96 3.02
CA MET A 463 -6.28 -40.48 3.80
C MET A 463 -6.59 -40.33 5.29
N ALA A 464 -7.81 -39.96 5.65
CA ALA A 464 -8.26 -39.85 7.04
C ALA A 464 -8.44 -41.22 7.72
N MET A 465 -8.89 -42.24 6.99
CA MET A 465 -9.09 -43.60 7.52
C MET A 465 -7.78 -44.41 7.62
N ARG A 466 -6.80 -44.17 6.73
CA ARG A 466 -5.51 -44.89 6.73
C ARG A 466 -4.34 -43.92 6.86
N LYS A 467 -3.94 -43.68 8.11
CA LYS A 467 -2.84 -42.76 8.48
C LYS A 467 -1.50 -43.08 7.77
N SER A 468 -1.21 -44.36 7.48
CA SER A 468 0.00 -44.78 6.76
C SER A 468 0.04 -44.34 5.30
N TRP A 469 -1.12 -44.21 4.65
CA TRP A 469 -1.21 -43.78 3.24
C TRP A 469 -1.02 -42.28 3.12
N SER A 470 -1.57 -41.51 4.06
CA SER A 470 -1.33 -40.07 4.18
C SER A 470 0.16 -39.75 4.32
N ILE A 471 0.87 -40.43 5.24
CA ILE A 471 2.32 -40.22 5.44
C ILE A 471 3.12 -40.55 4.17
N THR A 472 2.79 -41.65 3.48
CA THR A 472 3.49 -42.05 2.25
C THR A 472 3.22 -41.08 1.10
N TYR A 473 1.98 -40.58 0.99
CA TYR A 473 1.60 -39.58 -0.01
C TYR A 473 2.34 -38.26 0.19
N PHE A 474 2.36 -37.74 1.43
CA PHE A 474 3.06 -36.48 1.72
C PHE A 474 4.58 -36.62 1.58
N ASP A 475 5.19 -37.77 1.90
CA ASP A 475 6.62 -38.02 1.63
C ASP A 475 6.95 -37.98 0.12
N VAL A 476 6.05 -38.47 -0.74
CA VAL A 476 6.21 -38.36 -2.21
C VAL A 476 6.07 -36.91 -2.65
N VAL A 477 5.08 -36.18 -2.13
CA VAL A 477 4.87 -34.76 -2.43
C VAL A 477 6.09 -33.93 -2.03
N ASP A 478 6.62 -34.14 -0.82
CA ASP A 478 7.81 -33.44 -0.33
C ASP A 478 9.03 -33.72 -1.22
N LYS A 479 9.23 -34.98 -1.65
CA LYS A 479 10.30 -35.33 -2.63
C LYS A 479 10.13 -34.63 -3.98
N VAL A 480 8.90 -34.45 -4.45
CA VAL A 480 8.64 -33.71 -5.71
C VAL A 480 8.91 -32.22 -5.53
N VAL A 481 8.46 -31.64 -4.41
CA VAL A 481 8.68 -30.23 -4.07
C VAL A 481 10.17 -29.94 -3.93
N ASP A 482 10.92 -30.79 -3.24
CA ASP A 482 12.38 -30.67 -3.12
C ASP A 482 13.09 -30.79 -4.46
N ARG A 483 12.64 -31.69 -5.34
CA ARG A 483 13.19 -31.83 -6.70
C ARG A 483 12.88 -30.60 -7.56
N MET A 484 11.70 -30.02 -7.43
CA MET A 484 11.31 -28.78 -8.11
C MET A 484 12.12 -27.58 -7.58
N LEU A 485 12.27 -27.45 -6.27
CA LEU A 485 13.10 -26.42 -5.62
C LEU A 485 14.56 -26.54 -6.06
N TYR A 486 15.10 -27.76 -6.11
CA TYR A 486 16.45 -28.02 -6.59
C TYR A 486 16.62 -27.60 -8.06
N LEU A 487 15.68 -27.97 -8.94
CA LEU A 487 15.72 -27.59 -10.35
C LEU A 487 15.57 -26.07 -10.54
N TRP A 488 14.73 -25.41 -9.74
CA TRP A 488 14.55 -23.97 -9.75
C TRP A 488 15.81 -23.22 -9.29
N LEU A 489 16.46 -23.69 -8.22
CA LEU A 489 17.76 -23.16 -7.75
C LEU A 489 18.87 -23.37 -8.79
N LYS A 490 18.90 -24.54 -9.44
CA LYS A 490 19.84 -24.85 -10.53
C LYS A 490 19.60 -23.96 -11.76
N TYR A 491 18.35 -23.70 -12.13
CA TYR A 491 18.02 -22.78 -13.22
C TYR A 491 18.46 -21.34 -12.89
N ARG A 492 18.19 -20.87 -11.65
CA ARG A 492 18.55 -19.53 -11.19
C ARG A 492 20.06 -19.29 -11.20
N THR A 493 20.85 -20.27 -10.74
CA THR A 493 22.32 -20.20 -10.77
C THR A 493 22.89 -20.25 -12.19
N THR A 494 22.29 -21.04 -13.09
CA THR A 494 22.71 -21.12 -14.49
C THR A 494 22.41 -19.81 -15.26
N LYS A 495 21.25 -19.18 -14.98
CA LYS A 495 20.85 -17.88 -15.55
C LYS A 495 21.72 -16.71 -15.07
N GLN A 496 22.27 -16.78 -13.86
CA GLN A 496 23.24 -15.80 -13.36
C GLN A 496 24.63 -15.97 -14.03
N ARG A 497 25.06 -17.20 -14.33
CA ARG A 497 26.32 -17.45 -15.06
C ARG A 497 26.29 -16.97 -16.51
N THR A 498 25.19 -17.18 -17.24
CA THR A 498 25.06 -16.71 -18.63
C THR A 498 24.96 -15.19 -18.74
N ARG A 499 24.31 -14.51 -17.79
CA ARG A 499 24.31 -13.03 -17.71
C ARG A 499 25.69 -12.45 -17.36
N GLY A 500 26.53 -13.19 -16.64
CA GLY A 500 27.91 -12.80 -16.35
C GLY A 500 28.85 -12.88 -17.57
N HIS A 501 28.63 -13.84 -18.47
CA HIS A 501 29.45 -13.99 -19.69
C HIS A 501 29.09 -13.00 -20.80
N GLN A 502 27.82 -12.58 -20.89
CA GLN A 502 27.37 -11.56 -21.85
C GLN A 502 27.81 -10.13 -21.49
N ARG A 503 28.29 -9.88 -20.27
CA ARG A 503 28.86 -8.59 -19.84
C ARG A 503 30.40 -8.52 -19.96
N ARG A 504 31.05 -9.60 -20.43
CA ARG A 504 32.52 -9.69 -20.61
C ARG A 504 32.93 -9.99 -22.06
N ARG A 505 32.02 -9.81 -23.02
CA ARG A 505 32.34 -9.80 -24.46
C ARG A 505 32.02 -8.44 -25.04
#